data_AF-X1ND90-F1
#
_entry.id   AF-X1ND90-F1
#
_cell.length_a   1.000
_cell.length_b   1.000
_cell.length_c   1.000
_cell.angle_alpha   90.00
_cell.angle_beta   90.00
_cell.angle_gamma   90.00
#
_symmetry.space_group_name_H-M   'P 1'
#
loop_
_entity.id
_entity.type
_entity.pdbx_description
1 polymer ?
#
loop_
_entity_poly.entity_id
_entity_poly.type
_entity_poly.pdbx_seq_one_letter_code
_entity_poly.pdbx_strand_id
1 'polypeptide(L)'
;MALWFRGTGGNTGQLYVGVNGSKVVYDGDASDVQRAGWQAWNIELASFGTNLQSVTTLAIGIDGNGASGTLYFDDIRLYPHSPEFITPVEPDSAGLIGHWKFDGDT
;
A
#
# COMPACT_ATOMS: atom_id res chain seq x y z
N MET A 1 3.17 3.10 -9.75
CA MET A 1 3.52 4.13 -8.75
C MET A 1 3.73 3.44 -7.42
N ALA A 2 4.59 3.96 -6.56
CA ALA A 2 4.75 3.50 -5.20
C ALA A 2 4.71 4.68 -4.23
N LEU A 3 4.21 4.44 -3.03
CA LEU A 3 4.34 5.36 -1.90
C LEU A 3 4.44 4.56 -0.61
N TRP A 4 4.99 5.18 0.43
CA TRP A 4 4.93 4.66 1.77
C TRP A 4 4.05 5.53 2.65
N PHE A 5 3.30 4.91 3.55
CA PHE A 5 2.51 5.64 4.53
C PHE A 5 2.68 5.03 5.93
N ARG A 6 2.50 5.87 6.95
CA ARG A 6 2.50 5.47 8.36
C ARG A 6 1.35 6.15 9.07
N GLY A 7 0.55 5.35 9.75
CA GLY A 7 -0.60 5.76 10.54
C GLY A 7 -0.29 6.11 11.98
N THR A 8 -1.33 6.59 12.66
CA THR A 8 -1.42 6.72 14.11
C THR A 8 -2.68 6.04 14.60
N GLY A 9 -2.65 5.51 15.83
CA GLY A 9 -3.84 4.88 16.41
C GLY A 9 -5.03 5.84 16.45
N GLY A 10 -6.23 5.32 16.16
CA GLY A 10 -7.46 6.11 16.08
C GLY A 10 -7.71 6.80 14.75
N ASN A 11 -6.81 6.66 13.76
CA ASN A 11 -7.08 7.11 12.40
C ASN A 11 -8.33 6.41 11.83
N THR A 12 -9.12 7.16 11.08
CA THR A 12 -10.34 6.69 10.43
C THR A 12 -10.35 7.07 8.95
N GLY A 13 -11.23 6.41 8.18
CA GLY A 13 -11.39 6.66 6.75
C GLY A 13 -10.61 5.69 5.86
N GLN A 14 -10.69 5.93 4.56
CA GLN A 14 -10.17 5.07 3.51
C GLN A 14 -9.14 5.84 2.68
N LEU A 15 -7.89 5.36 2.69
CA LEU A 15 -6.82 5.92 1.88
C LEU A 15 -7.07 5.70 0.39
N TYR A 16 -6.78 6.72 -0.42
CA TYR A 16 -6.78 6.66 -1.87
C TYR A 16 -5.70 7.55 -2.50
N VAL A 17 -5.37 7.27 -3.76
CA VAL A 17 -4.62 8.17 -4.65
C VAL A 17 -5.52 8.57 -5.82
N GLY A 18 -5.50 9.85 -6.16
CA GLY A 18 -6.23 10.41 -7.29
C GLY A 18 -5.29 10.96 -8.37
N VAL A 19 -5.57 10.68 -9.64
CA VAL A 19 -4.88 11.26 -10.81
C VAL A 19 -5.93 11.83 -11.75
N ASN A 20 -5.87 13.14 -12.02
CA ASN A 20 -6.82 13.83 -12.91
C ASN A 20 -8.32 13.54 -12.59
N GLY A 21 -8.64 13.34 -11.31
CA GLY A 21 -10.00 13.00 -10.86
C GLY A 21 -10.34 11.51 -10.86
N SER A 22 -9.55 10.66 -11.51
CA SER A 22 -9.66 9.20 -11.34
C SER A 22 -9.02 8.75 -10.04
N LYS A 23 -9.69 7.86 -9.30
CA LYS A 23 -9.28 7.43 -7.95
C LYS A 23 -8.97 5.93 -7.91
N VAL A 24 -7.88 5.59 -7.24
CA VAL A 24 -7.52 4.22 -6.85
C VAL A 24 -7.50 4.16 -5.34
N VAL A 25 -8.28 3.25 -4.78
CA VAL A 25 -8.40 3.04 -3.32
C VAL A 25 -7.28 2.11 -2.86
N TYR A 26 -6.76 2.32 -1.64
CA TYR A 26 -5.81 1.41 -1.01
C TYR A 26 -6.38 0.00 -0.95
N ASP A 27 -5.61 -0.96 -1.46
CA ASP A 27 -5.99 -2.36 -1.69
C ASP A 27 -5.55 -3.31 -0.58
N GLY A 28 -4.82 -2.81 0.42
CA GLY A 28 -4.56 -3.52 1.67
C GLY A 28 -5.71 -3.42 2.67
N ASP A 29 -5.43 -3.77 3.93
CA ASP A 29 -6.44 -3.70 4.99
C ASP A 29 -6.74 -2.23 5.33
N ALA A 30 -8.01 -1.84 5.32
CA ALA A 30 -8.40 -0.46 5.62
C ALA A 30 -7.93 0.01 7.01
N SER A 31 -7.74 -0.91 7.97
CA SER A 31 -7.19 -0.62 9.30
C SER A 31 -5.69 -0.30 9.29
N ASP A 32 -4.97 -0.53 8.18
CA ASP A 32 -3.54 -0.22 8.07
C ASP A 32 -3.26 1.28 8.26
N VAL A 33 -4.24 2.16 8.00
CA VAL A 33 -4.13 3.60 8.29
C VAL A 33 -3.96 3.90 9.78
N GLN A 34 -4.19 2.93 10.67
CA GLN A 34 -3.98 3.04 12.11
C GLN A 34 -2.60 2.53 12.57
N ARG A 35 -1.82 1.91 11.66
CA ARG A 35 -0.57 1.23 12.03
C ARG A 35 0.58 2.21 12.17
N ALA A 36 1.27 2.14 13.31
CA ALA A 36 2.43 2.98 13.61
C ALA A 36 3.73 2.53 12.91
N GLY A 37 3.67 1.54 12.01
CA GLY A 37 4.77 1.11 11.15
C GLY A 37 4.57 1.59 9.72
N TRP A 38 5.68 1.76 8.98
CA TRP A 38 5.64 2.11 7.57
C TRP A 38 5.06 0.98 6.72
N GLN A 39 4.04 1.30 5.92
CA GLN A 39 3.37 0.41 4.98
C GLN A 39 3.76 0.84 3.56
N ALA A 40 4.14 -0.12 2.73
CA ALA A 40 4.36 0.12 1.31
C ALA A 40 3.05 -0.04 0.55
N TRP A 41 2.76 0.87 -0.37
CA TRP A 41 1.65 0.75 -1.29
C TRP A 41 2.13 0.91 -2.73
N ASN A 42 2.01 -0.17 -3.50
CA ASN A 42 2.34 -0.22 -4.92
C ASN A 42 1.05 -0.19 -5.73
N ILE A 43 0.93 0.81 -6.61
CA ILE A 43 -0.25 1.07 -7.44
C ILE A 43 0.10 0.77 -8.90
N GLU A 44 -0.64 -0.14 -9.53
CA GLU A 44 -0.58 -0.35 -10.97
C GLU A 44 -1.08 0.91 -11.69
N LEU A 45 -0.26 1.50 -12.55
CA LEU A 45 -0.61 2.77 -13.20
C LEU A 45 -1.86 2.65 -14.09
N ALA A 46 -2.06 1.52 -14.74
CA ALA A 46 -3.23 1.28 -15.59
C ALA A 46 -4.55 1.34 -14.79
N SER A 47 -4.53 1.10 -13.48
CA SER A 47 -5.73 1.10 -12.62
C SER A 47 -6.40 2.47 -12.50
N PHE A 48 -5.70 3.56 -12.79
CA PHE A 48 -6.32 4.90 -12.81
C PHE A 48 -7.31 5.07 -13.97
N GLY A 49 -7.25 4.25 -15.02
CA GLY A 49 -8.20 4.31 -16.15
C GLY A 49 -8.29 5.68 -16.84
N THR A 50 -7.22 6.47 -16.81
CA THR A 50 -7.15 7.84 -17.34
C THR A 50 -5.95 8.03 -18.26
N ASN A 51 -5.91 9.16 -18.96
CA ASN A 51 -4.77 9.49 -19.82
C ASN A 51 -3.55 9.91 -18.99
N LEU A 52 -2.62 8.98 -18.82
CA LEU A 52 -1.37 9.21 -18.08
C LEU A 52 -0.29 9.94 -18.89
N GLN A 53 -0.52 10.23 -20.18
CA GLN A 53 0.37 11.08 -20.97
C GLN A 53 0.21 12.57 -20.64
N SER A 54 -0.81 12.95 -19.86
CA SER A 54 -1.08 14.33 -19.48
C SER A 54 -1.64 14.42 -18.05
N VAL A 55 -0.77 14.26 -17.06
CA VAL A 55 -1.14 14.39 -15.63
C VAL A 55 -1.06 15.86 -15.20
N THR A 56 -2.19 16.43 -14.81
CA THR A 56 -2.29 17.81 -14.29
C THR A 56 -2.48 17.85 -12.78
N THR A 57 -3.05 16.80 -12.20
CA THR A 57 -3.26 16.71 -10.75
C THR A 57 -2.93 15.31 -10.22
N LEU A 58 -2.26 15.30 -9.07
CA LEU A 58 -2.04 14.13 -8.23
C LEU A 58 -2.54 14.47 -6.82
N ALA A 59 -3.34 13.59 -6.23
CA ALA A 59 -3.85 13.74 -4.88
C ALA A 59 -3.59 12.46 -4.08
N ILE A 60 -3.24 12.60 -2.80
CA ILE A 60 -3.29 11.53 -1.81
C ILE A 60 -4.36 11.98 -0.81
N GLY A 61 -5.40 11.17 -0.62
CA GLY A 61 -6.59 11.60 0.12
C GLY A 61 -7.17 10.50 0.98
N ILE A 62 -8.07 10.91 1.88
CA ILE A 62 -8.82 10.04 2.78
C ILE A 62 -10.31 10.26 2.52
N ASP A 63 -11.01 9.21 2.14
CA ASP A 63 -12.47 9.19 2.10
C ASP A 63 -13.04 8.83 3.47
N GLY A 64 -14.20 9.41 3.81
CA GLY A 64 -14.93 9.10 5.04
C GLY A 64 -15.48 10.34 5.71
N ASN A 65 -16.78 10.38 5.93
CA ASN A 65 -17.41 11.52 6.59
C ASN A 65 -16.92 11.64 8.04
N GLY A 66 -16.30 12.76 8.39
CA GLY A 66 -15.70 12.95 9.71
C GLY A 66 -14.39 12.18 9.93
N ALA A 67 -13.80 11.60 8.87
CA ALA A 67 -12.49 10.97 8.96
C ALA A 67 -11.46 11.97 9.50
N SER A 68 -10.70 11.54 10.49
CA SER A 68 -9.71 12.37 11.16
C SER A 68 -8.54 11.52 11.65
N GLY A 69 -7.38 12.18 11.83
CA GLY A 69 -6.17 11.52 12.25
C GLY A 69 -4.92 12.16 11.67
N THR A 70 -3.78 11.48 11.81
CA THR A 70 -2.49 11.90 11.23
C THR A 70 -1.90 10.77 10.40
N LEU A 71 -1.55 11.06 9.16
CA LEU A 71 -0.79 10.16 8.29
C LEU A 71 0.53 10.83 7.90
N TYR A 72 1.59 10.03 7.90
CA TYR A 72 2.88 10.40 7.36
C TYR A 72 3.07 9.68 6.04
N PHE A 73 3.67 10.36 5.06
CA PHE A 73 3.93 9.81 3.74
C PHE A 73 5.39 10.04 3.37
N ASP A 74 6.00 9.06 2.70
CA ASP A 74 7.36 9.16 2.18
C ASP A 74 7.51 8.32 0.91
N ASP A 75 8.65 8.44 0.23
CA ASP A 75 9.05 7.59 -0.90
C ASP A 75 8.00 7.50 -2.03
N ILE A 76 7.36 8.63 -2.32
CA ILE A 76 6.41 8.78 -3.43
C ILE A 76 7.18 8.76 -4.75
N ARG A 77 7.08 7.65 -5.49
CA ARG A 77 7.92 7.38 -6.66
C ARG A 77 7.12 6.79 -7.83
N LEU A 78 7.59 7.08 -9.04
CA LEU A 78 7.11 6.45 -10.26
C LEU A 78 8.13 5.42 -10.74
N TYR A 79 7.66 4.24 -11.12
CA TYR A 79 8.46 3.20 -11.73
C TYR A 79 7.89 2.89 -13.13
N PRO A 80 8.75 2.65 -14.14
CA PRO A 80 8.33 2.39 -15.51
C PRO A 80 7.74 0.97 -15.69
N HIS A 81 7.97 0.07 -14.74
CA HIS A 81 7.49 -1.31 -14.77
C HIS A 81 6.44 -1.55 -13.69
N SER A 82 5.60 -2.55 -13.92
CA SER A 82 4.63 -3.01 -12.93
C SER A 82 5.33 -3.58 -11.69
N PRO A 83 4.70 -3.51 -10.51
CA PRO A 83 5.25 -4.13 -9.30
C PRO A 83 5.45 -5.63 -9.51
N GLU A 84 6.64 -6.13 -9.19
CA GLU A 84 6.92 -7.56 -9.16
C GLU A 84 6.82 -8.06 -7.72
N PHE A 85 5.87 -8.96 -7.48
CA PHE A 85 5.71 -9.61 -6.19
C PHE A 85 6.42 -10.97 -6.23
N ILE A 86 7.38 -11.16 -5.33
CA ILE A 86 7.97 -12.47 -5.07
C ILE A 86 7.08 -13.20 -4.07
N THR A 87 6.43 -14.28 -4.52
CA THR A 87 5.82 -15.24 -3.60
C THR A 87 6.93 -16.08 -2.98
N PRO A 88 7.15 -16.03 -1.65
CA PRO A 88 8.11 -16.91 -1.01
C PRO A 88 7.77 -18.36 -1.32
N VAL A 89 8.77 -19.14 -1.71
CA VAL A 89 8.63 -20.58 -1.92
C VAL A 89 9.35 -21.29 -0.78
N GLU A 90 8.71 -22.32 -0.22
CA GLU A 90 9.32 -23.17 0.79
C GLU A 90 10.61 -23.80 0.23
N PRO A 91 11.75 -23.71 0.96
CA PRO A 91 12.99 -24.34 0.52
C PRO A 91 12.85 -25.87 0.45
N ASP A 92 13.67 -26.51 -0.38
CA ASP A 92 13.73 -27.98 -0.43
C ASP A 92 14.10 -28.54 0.97
N SER A 93 13.44 -29.63 1.34
CA SER A 93 13.66 -30.38 2.57
C SER A 93 15.05 -31.02 2.67
N ALA A 94 15.72 -31.25 1.53
CA ALA A 94 17.06 -31.85 1.51
C ALA A 94 18.10 -30.92 2.16
N GLY A 95 18.66 -31.35 3.30
CA GLY A 95 19.71 -30.60 4.00
C GLY A 95 19.21 -29.49 4.93
N LEU A 96 17.89 -29.38 5.17
CA LEU A 96 17.35 -28.51 6.21
C LEU A 96 17.85 -28.95 7.59
N ILE A 97 18.54 -28.05 8.28
CA ILE A 97 19.00 -28.27 9.67
C ILE A 97 17.91 -27.86 10.68
N GLY A 98 16.88 -27.13 10.24
CA GLY A 98 15.72 -26.78 11.05
C GLY A 98 14.55 -26.25 10.22
N HIS A 99 13.33 -26.47 10.73
CA HIS A 99 12.08 -25.96 10.18
C HIS A 99 11.27 -25.35 11.33
N TRP A 100 11.27 -24.02 11.43
CA TRP A 100 10.54 -23.29 12.46
C TRP A 100 9.20 -22.85 11.87
N LYS A 101 8.11 -23.37 12.45
CA LYS A 101 6.77 -22.85 12.16
C LYS A 101 6.65 -21.51 12.85
N PHE A 102 6.32 -20.47 12.10
CA PHE A 102 6.19 -19.13 12.67
C PHE A 102 4.89 -18.95 13.48
N ASP A 103 3.94 -19.90 13.38
CA ASP A 103 2.68 -19.86 14.11
C ASP A 103 2.44 -21.16 14.89
N GLY A 104 2.27 -21.05 16.21
CA GLY A 104 1.87 -22.17 17.06
C GLY A 104 2.01 -21.98 18.57
N ASP A 105 1.50 -20.88 19.14
CA ASP A 105 1.12 -20.84 20.56
C ASP A 105 -0.38 -20.49 20.63
N THR A 106 -1.23 -21.52 20.48
CA THR A 106 -2.60 -21.51 21.03
C THR A 106 -2.57 -22.00 22.48
#